data_AF-A0A060SZH5-F1
#
_entry.id   AF-A0A060SZH5-F1
#
_cell.length_a   1.000
_cell.length_b   1.000
_cell.length_c   1.000
_cell.angle_alpha   90.00
_cell.angle_beta   90.00
_cell.angle_gamma   90.00
#
_symmetry.space_group_name_H-M   'P 1'
#
loop_
_entity.id
_entity.type
_entity.pdbx_description
1 polymer ?
#
loop_
_entity_poly.entity_id
_entity_poly.type
_entity_poly.pdbx_seq_one_letter_code
_entity_poly.pdbx_strand_id
1 'polypeptide(L)'
;MRPTARLLRTPMIRFLGKRQIPQVDHTPRPHPQSPTGSLPTSFKAYRQNAQTHGPLGGKGNRGSTSAGEFNSRADLPSRYHYRTLSDIEIDNVNSGGAEVVF
;
A
#
# COMPACT_ATOMS: atom_id res chain seq x y z
N MET A 1 35.57 44.85 35.50
CA MET A 1 34.79 44.05 34.52
C MET A 1 34.00 42.99 35.29
N ARG A 2 32.66 42.96 35.15
CA ARG A 2 31.82 41.92 35.78
C ARG A 2 31.76 40.70 34.87
N PRO A 3 32.12 39.49 35.33
CA PRO A 3 32.04 38.30 34.48
C PRO A 3 30.57 37.99 34.19
N THR A 4 30.25 37.74 32.92
CA THR A 4 28.89 37.41 32.48
C THR A 4 28.45 36.04 33.03
N ALA A 5 27.21 35.93 33.50
CA ALA A 5 26.63 34.74 34.16
C ALA A 5 26.70 33.41 33.36
N ARG A 6 27.07 33.44 32.07
CA ARG A 6 27.35 32.25 31.26
C ARG A 6 28.55 31.43 31.76
N LEU A 7 29.51 32.05 32.47
CA LEU A 7 30.66 31.33 33.03
C LEU A 7 30.32 30.44 34.23
N LEU A 8 29.16 30.63 34.86
CA LEU A 8 28.75 29.93 36.10
C LEU A 8 27.88 28.70 35.84
N ARG A 9 27.58 28.36 34.58
CA ARG A 9 26.71 27.23 34.22
C ARG A 9 27.46 26.24 33.35
N THR A 10 27.62 25.02 33.83
CA THR A 10 28.14 23.89 33.05
C THR A 10 27.06 23.44 32.04
N PRO A 11 27.33 23.47 30.73
CA PRO A 11 26.36 23.00 29.74
C PRO A 11 26.22 21.47 29.83
N MET A 12 25.00 20.97 30.03
CA MET A 12 24.72 19.53 30.13
C MET A 12 24.79 18.80 28.77
N ILE A 13 24.80 19.53 27.67
CA ILE A 13 24.84 18.96 26.31
C ILE A 13 26.29 18.98 25.82
N ARG A 14 26.84 17.79 25.56
CA ARG A 14 28.16 17.61 24.95
C ARG A 14 28.00 17.31 23.47
N PHE A 15 28.61 18.10 22.60
CA PHE A 15 28.67 17.82 21.16
C PHE A 15 29.68 16.68 20.91
N LEU A 16 29.19 15.44 20.88
CA LEU A 16 29.97 14.19 20.70
C LEU A 16 30.56 14.00 19.29
N GLY A 17 30.70 15.06 18.49
CA GLY A 17 31.17 14.99 17.10
C GLY A 17 30.12 14.45 16.11
N LYS A 18 30.57 14.14 14.88
CA LYS A 18 29.70 13.62 13.80
C LYS A 18 29.28 12.18 14.13
N ARG A 19 27.97 11.92 14.21
CA ARG A 19 27.42 10.57 14.40
C ARG A 19 27.88 9.65 13.27
N GLN A 20 28.53 8.54 13.61
CA GLN A 20 28.86 7.47 12.66
C GLN A 20 27.66 6.53 12.57
N ILE A 21 27.22 6.22 11.35
CA ILE A 21 26.15 5.24 11.13
C ILE A 21 26.78 3.85 11.28
N PRO A 22 26.29 2.99 12.17
CA PRO A 22 26.82 1.64 12.29
C PRO A 22 26.56 0.89 10.98
N GLN A 23 27.56 0.16 10.49
CA GLN A 23 27.34 -0.81 9.42
C GLN A 23 26.62 -2.03 10.01
N VAL A 24 25.33 -2.13 9.73
CA VAL A 24 24.49 -3.26 10.14
C VAL A 24 24.29 -4.16 8.94
N ASP A 25 24.27 -5.47 9.19
CA ASP A 25 23.91 -6.45 8.17
C ASP A 25 22.40 -6.34 7.85
N HIS A 26 22.10 -5.93 6.62
CA HIS A 26 20.74 -5.80 6.09
C HIS A 26 20.32 -6.98 5.21
N THR A 27 21.06 -8.10 5.25
CA THR A 27 20.66 -9.32 4.57
C THR A 27 19.24 -9.71 5.02
N PRO A 28 18.30 -9.93 4.09
CA PRO A 28 16.98 -10.42 4.44
C PRO A 28 17.13 -11.74 5.20
N ARG A 29 16.37 -11.90 6.28
CA ARG A 29 16.39 -13.12 7.10
C ARG A 29 14.96 -13.56 7.35
N PRO A 30 14.68 -14.87 7.30
CA PRO A 30 13.35 -15.37 7.64
C PRO A 30 13.05 -15.08 9.11
N HIS A 31 11.79 -14.75 9.39
CA HIS A 31 11.33 -14.55 10.75
C HIS A 31 11.42 -15.88 11.55
N PRO A 32 11.85 -15.87 12.82
CA PRO A 32 11.99 -17.10 13.61
C PRO A 32 10.65 -17.86 13.81
N GLN A 33 9.52 -17.15 13.75
CA GLN A 33 8.19 -17.76 13.81
C GLN A 33 7.55 -17.95 12.43
N SER A 34 8.34 -17.89 11.34
CA SER A 34 7.81 -18.15 10.00
C SER A 34 7.43 -19.62 9.85
N PRO A 35 6.21 -19.95 9.37
CA PRO A 35 5.80 -21.34 9.16
C PRO A 35 6.73 -22.13 8.23
N THR A 36 7.34 -21.45 7.26
CA THR A 36 8.20 -22.07 6.24
C THR A 36 9.69 -21.91 6.53
N GLY A 37 10.06 -21.03 7.48
CA GLY A 37 11.45 -20.80 7.88
C GLY A 37 12.41 -20.35 6.77
N SER A 38 11.91 -19.98 5.59
CA SER A 38 12.69 -19.61 4.40
C SER A 38 12.16 -18.32 3.78
N LEU A 39 13.06 -17.60 3.11
CA LEU A 39 12.70 -16.40 2.37
C LEU A 39 12.04 -16.80 1.03
N PRO A 40 11.01 -16.08 0.58
CA PRO A 40 10.50 -16.24 -0.78
C PRO A 40 11.61 -15.95 -1.80
N THR A 41 11.78 -16.83 -2.78
CA THR A 41 12.85 -16.71 -3.79
C THR A 41 12.61 -15.52 -4.73
N SER A 42 11.38 -15.37 -5.24
CA SER A 42 10.93 -14.20 -6.00
C SER A 42 9.42 -14.21 -6.19
N PHE A 43 8.84 -13.04 -6.46
CA PHE A 43 7.42 -12.93 -6.85
C PHE A 43 7.13 -13.68 -8.16
N LYS A 44 8.11 -13.78 -9.07
CA LYS A 44 7.99 -14.53 -10.33
C LYS A 44 7.86 -16.03 -10.08
N ALA A 45 8.69 -16.60 -9.20
CA ALA A 45 8.63 -18.02 -8.84
C ALA A 45 7.32 -18.36 -8.12
N TYR A 46 6.86 -17.48 -7.20
CA TYR A 46 5.53 -17.61 -6.60
C TYR A 46 4.43 -17.63 -7.68
N ARG A 47 4.47 -16.69 -8.62
CA ARG A 47 3.47 -16.59 -9.70
C ARG A 47 3.42 -17.84 -10.57
N GLN A 48 4.58 -18.42 -10.92
CA GLN A 48 4.63 -19.66 -11.70
C GLN A 48 3.99 -20.83 -10.95
N ASN A 49 4.35 -21.03 -9.68
CA ASN A 49 3.77 -22.09 -8.86
C ASN A 49 2.27 -21.88 -8.63
N ALA A 50 1.87 -20.63 -8.37
CA ALA A 50 0.47 -20.25 -8.18
C ALA A 50 -0.35 -20.28 -9.48
N GLN A 51 0.29 -20.31 -10.65
CA GLN A 51 -0.39 -20.51 -11.93
C GLN A 51 -0.60 -22.00 -12.25
N THR A 52 0.31 -22.88 -11.87
CA THR A 52 0.14 -24.30 -12.19
C THR A 52 -0.79 -25.00 -11.20
N HIS A 53 -0.71 -24.66 -9.91
CA HIS A 53 -1.46 -25.33 -8.83
C HIS A 53 -2.10 -24.38 -7.83
N GLY A 54 -2.15 -23.07 -8.12
CA GLY A 54 -2.65 -22.05 -7.19
C GLY A 54 -3.74 -21.15 -7.79
N PRO A 55 -4.13 -20.11 -7.04
CA PRO A 55 -5.32 -19.30 -7.35
C PRO A 55 -5.20 -18.44 -8.62
N LEU A 56 -4.03 -18.39 -9.26
CA LEU A 56 -3.75 -17.55 -10.42
C LEU A 56 -3.77 -18.33 -11.75
N GLY A 57 -4.03 -19.63 -11.69
CA GLY A 57 -3.78 -20.57 -12.79
C GLY A 57 -4.78 -20.67 -13.93
N GLY A 58 -5.91 -19.99 -13.84
CA GLY A 58 -6.91 -20.03 -14.89
C GLY A 58 -7.03 -18.68 -15.58
N LYS A 59 -6.89 -18.65 -16.90
CA LYS A 59 -7.54 -17.61 -17.72
C LYS A 59 -9.03 -17.60 -17.34
N GLY A 60 -9.45 -16.61 -16.54
CA GLY A 60 -10.85 -16.42 -16.18
C GLY A 60 -11.41 -17.33 -15.08
N ASN A 61 -10.58 -18.00 -14.28
CA ASN A 61 -11.11 -18.77 -13.15
C ASN A 61 -11.42 -17.82 -11.99
N ARG A 62 -12.59 -17.18 -12.09
CA ARG A 62 -13.40 -16.77 -10.93
C ARG A 62 -13.22 -17.86 -9.87
N GLY A 63 -12.56 -17.54 -8.75
CA GLY A 63 -12.37 -18.52 -7.68
C GLY A 63 -13.72 -19.16 -7.36
N SER A 64 -13.71 -20.44 -6.96
CA SER A 64 -14.94 -21.11 -6.52
C SER A 64 -15.54 -20.31 -5.37
N THR A 65 -16.50 -19.45 -5.69
CA THR A 65 -17.19 -18.63 -4.72
C THR A 65 -18.15 -19.53 -3.98
N SER A 66 -18.13 -19.42 -2.66
CA SER A 66 -19.16 -20.04 -1.83
C SER A 66 -20.52 -19.42 -2.15
N ALA A 67 -21.61 -20.08 -1.76
CA ALA A 67 -22.94 -19.52 -1.96
C ALA A 67 -23.03 -18.12 -1.31
N GLY A 68 -23.33 -17.10 -2.12
CA GLY A 68 -23.41 -15.70 -1.68
C GLY A 68 -22.15 -14.86 -1.92
N GLU A 69 -21.05 -15.46 -2.37
CA GLU A 69 -19.86 -14.74 -2.80
C GLU A 69 -19.90 -14.51 -4.32
N PHE A 70 -19.41 -13.35 -4.74
CA PHE A 70 -19.37 -12.98 -6.14
C PHE A 70 -17.98 -12.44 -6.47
N ASN A 71 -17.41 -12.90 -7.58
CA ASN A 71 -16.06 -12.51 -7.99
C ASN A 71 -16.02 -11.13 -8.65
N SER A 72 -17.13 -10.70 -9.23
CA SER A 72 -17.27 -9.40 -9.90
C SER A 72 -18.53 -8.69 -9.43
N ARG A 73 -18.48 -7.35 -9.41
CA ARG A 73 -19.66 -6.51 -9.22
C ARG A 73 -20.70 -6.72 -10.32
N ALA A 74 -20.27 -7.16 -11.51
CA ALA A 74 -21.15 -7.54 -12.60
C ALA A 74 -22.08 -8.71 -12.24
N ASP A 75 -21.65 -9.58 -11.32
CA ASP A 75 -22.42 -10.74 -10.89
C ASP A 75 -23.41 -10.38 -9.74
N LEU A 76 -23.32 -9.17 -9.17
CA LEU A 76 -24.25 -8.68 -8.13
C LEU A 76 -25.55 -8.13 -8.73
N PRO A 77 -26.62 -7.95 -7.92
CA PRO A 77 -27.81 -7.20 -8.34
C PRO A 77 -27.48 -5.76 -8.77
N SER A 78 -28.23 -5.23 -9.75
CA SER A 78 -28.04 -3.92 -10.40
C SER A 78 -27.82 -2.75 -9.44
N ARG A 79 -28.41 -2.79 -8.24
CA ARG A 79 -28.22 -1.78 -7.18
C ARG A 79 -26.76 -1.57 -6.75
N TYR A 80 -25.89 -2.56 -6.96
CA TYR A 80 -24.47 -2.49 -6.62
C TYR A 80 -23.56 -2.16 -7.80
N HIS A 81 -24.12 -2.02 -9.01
CA HIS A 81 -23.37 -1.63 -10.18
C HIS A 81 -23.10 -0.13 -10.12
N TYR A 82 -22.00 0.31 -10.73
CA TYR A 82 -21.79 1.74 -10.93
C TYR A 82 -22.87 2.27 -11.87
N ARG A 83 -23.37 3.48 -11.60
CA ARG A 83 -24.23 4.16 -12.56
C ARG A 83 -23.40 4.50 -13.80
N THR A 84 -23.93 4.19 -14.96
CA THR A 84 -23.40 4.70 -16.22
C THR A 84 -23.70 6.19 -16.27
N LEU A 85 -22.67 7.03 -16.42
CA LEU A 85 -22.88 8.46 -16.59
C LEU A 85 -23.67 8.69 -17.88
N SER A 86 -24.75 9.46 -17.79
CA SER A 86 -25.50 9.93 -18.94
C SER A 86 -24.75 11.07 -19.64
N ASP A 87 -25.00 11.27 -20.94
CA ASP A 87 -24.35 12.35 -21.71
C ASP A 87 -24.55 13.72 -21.05
N ILE A 88 -25.74 13.97 -20.50
CA ILE A 88 -26.02 15.21 -19.78
C ILE A 88 -25.22 15.36 -18.48
N GLU A 89 -24.97 14.27 -17.74
CA GLU A 89 -24.11 14.31 -16.55
C GLU A 89 -22.65 14.56 -16.93
N ILE A 90 -22.20 13.97 -18.04
CA ILE A 90 -20.85 14.19 -18.59
C ILE A 90 -20.70 15.66 -18.99
N ASP A 91 -21.67 16.21 -19.71
CA ASP A 91 -21.66 17.61 -20.14
C ASP A 91 -21.69 18.55 -18.94
N ASN A 92 -22.53 18.29 -17.93
CA ASN A 92 -22.55 19.05 -16.68
C ASN A 92 -21.22 19.01 -15.92
N VAL A 93 -20.54 17.85 -15.89
CA VAL A 93 -19.20 17.76 -15.27
C VAL A 93 -18.18 18.56 -16.07
N ASN A 94 -18.22 18.48 -17.40
CA ASN A 94 -17.30 19.20 -18.29
C ASN A 94 -17.53 20.72 -18.28
N SER A 95 -18.78 21.16 -18.19
CA SER A 95 -19.18 22.57 -18.07
C SER A 95 -19.04 23.12 -16.65
N GLY A 96 -18.70 22.26 -15.68
CA GLY A 96 -18.56 22.63 -14.26
C GLY A 96 -19.88 22.95 -13.56
N GLY A 97 -21.01 22.49 -14.10
CA GLY A 97 -22.35 22.72 -13.56
C GLY A 97 -22.82 24.18 -13.67
N ALA A 98 -22.19 24.97 -14.54
CA ALA A 98 -22.48 26.39 -14.72
C ALA A 98 -23.52 26.69 -15.81
N GLU A 99 -24.02 25.68 -16.53
CA GLU A 99 -24.98 25.81 -17.63
C GLU A 99 -26.45 25.97 -17.17
N VAL A 100 -26.71 26.65 -16.05
CA VAL A 100 -28.06 27.14 -15.74
C VAL A 100 -27.96 28.61 -15.39
N VAL A 101 -28.01 29.45 -16.42
CA VAL A 101 -28.31 30.88 -16.30
C VAL A 101 -29.58 31.12 -17.12
N PHE A 102 -30.71 31.05 -16.40
CA PHE A 102 -32.09 31.49 -16.71
C PHE A 102 -32.72 31.08 -18.04
#